data_AF-A0A381RLH8-F1
#
_entry.id   AF-A0A381RLH8-F1
#
_cell.length_a   1.000
_cell.length_b   1.000
_cell.length_c   1.000
_cell.angle_alpha   90.00
_cell.angle_beta   90.00
_cell.angle_gamma   90.00
#
_symmetry.space_group_name_H-M   'P 1'
#
loop_
_entity.id
_entity.type
_entity.pdbx_description
1 polymer ?
#
loop_
_entity_poly.entity_id
_entity_poly.type
_entity_poly.pdbx_seq_one_letter_code
_entity_poly.pdbx_strand_id
1 'polypeptide(L)'
;MVFKSIHNVTGRCFLSLFLLLLIGCKDDSPDRHLQLGNWYVQKGILDEAVLEFREVIRLIPLTHKDISKEEFKMLGTAHYNLALVYTKKGWWDFALKEAQNSFNLQPTAGHYDLVQLIKKREELSPQKPQS
;
A
#
# COMPACT_ATOMS: atom_id res chain seq x y z
N MET A 1 -37.96 44.08 4.25
CA MET A 1 -36.98 43.72 3.20
C MET A 1 -35.95 42.74 3.79
N VAL A 2 -36.32 41.47 4.05
CA VAL A 2 -35.39 40.49 4.69
C VAL A 2 -35.47 39.08 4.06
N PHE A 3 -36.50 38.76 3.29
CA PHE A 3 -36.75 37.38 2.84
C PHE A 3 -35.97 36.92 1.58
N LYS A 4 -35.31 37.84 0.85
CA LYS A 4 -34.52 37.49 -0.36
C LYS A 4 -33.08 37.05 -0.07
N SER A 5 -32.58 37.23 1.15
CA SER A 5 -31.19 36.89 1.50
C SER A 5 -31.01 35.41 1.86
N ILE A 6 -32.03 34.79 2.46
CA ILE A 6 -31.97 33.42 2.99
C ILE A 6 -31.87 32.38 1.87
N HIS A 7 -32.59 32.58 0.74
CA HIS A 7 -32.54 31.67 -0.42
C HIS A 7 -31.19 31.68 -1.16
N ASN A 8 -30.42 32.76 -1.08
CA ASN A 8 -29.13 32.90 -1.77
C ASN A 8 -27.98 32.22 -0.98
N VAL A 9 -28.10 32.18 0.36
CA VAL A 9 -27.14 31.50 1.24
C VAL A 9 -27.34 29.99 1.21
N THR A 10 -28.58 29.50 1.27
CA THR A 10 -28.87 28.06 1.16
C THR A 10 -28.44 27.49 -0.19
N GLY A 11 -28.73 28.18 -1.30
CA GLY A 11 -28.27 27.78 -2.64
C GLY A 11 -26.74 27.71 -2.78
N ARG A 12 -26.01 28.65 -2.17
CA ARG A 12 -24.53 28.65 -2.15
C ARG A 12 -23.96 27.52 -1.31
N CYS A 13 -24.55 27.20 -0.16
CA CYS A 13 -24.14 26.04 0.65
C CYS A 13 -24.39 24.72 -0.07
N PHE A 14 -25.52 24.57 -0.77
CA PHE A 14 -25.79 23.39 -1.59
C PHE A 14 -24.82 23.27 -2.77
N LEU A 15 -24.48 24.38 -3.44
CA LEU A 15 -23.50 24.38 -4.53
C LEU A 15 -22.10 24.02 -4.03
N SER A 16 -21.69 24.54 -2.87
CA SER A 16 -20.41 24.19 -2.24
C SER A 16 -20.36 22.75 -1.74
N LEU A 17 -21.46 22.20 -1.18
CA LEU A 17 -21.55 20.77 -0.81
C LEU A 17 -21.50 19.87 -2.05
N PHE A 18 -22.16 20.27 -3.13
CA PHE A 18 -22.15 19.57 -4.41
C PHE A 18 -20.76 19.61 -5.05
N LEU A 19 -20.06 20.74 -5.00
CA LEU A 19 -18.66 20.85 -5.42
C LEU A 19 -17.74 19.94 -4.60
N LEU A 20 -17.91 19.83 -3.28
CA LEU A 20 -17.15 18.89 -2.44
C LEU A 20 -17.43 17.42 -2.80
N LEU A 21 -18.67 17.09 -3.18
CA LEU A 21 -19.03 15.75 -3.69
C LEU A 21 -18.42 15.46 -5.07
N LEU A 22 -18.28 16.48 -5.93
CA LEU A 22 -17.64 16.36 -7.25
C LEU A 22 -16.11 16.29 -7.19
N ILE A 23 -15.49 16.80 -6.12
CA ILE A 23 -14.04 16.67 -5.86
C ILE A 23 -13.67 15.24 -5.40
N GLY A 24 -14.67 14.40 -5.10
CA GLY A 24 -14.52 13.00 -4.69
C GLY A 24 -14.12 12.01 -5.79
N CYS A 25 -13.54 12.46 -6.92
CA CYS A 25 -12.83 11.54 -7.81
C CYS A 25 -11.50 11.15 -7.14
N LYS A 26 -11.57 10.17 -6.24
CA LYS A 26 -10.40 9.53 -5.65
C LYS A 26 -9.75 8.71 -6.77
N ASP A 27 -8.74 9.28 -7.40
CA ASP A 27 -7.91 8.59 -8.39
C ASP A 27 -7.31 7.34 -7.71
N ASP A 28 -7.84 6.17 -8.08
CA ASP A 28 -7.51 4.84 -7.55
C ASP A 28 -6.25 4.32 -8.26
N SER A 29 -5.14 5.03 -8.09
CA SER A 29 -3.89 4.77 -8.81
C SER A 29 -2.85 4.06 -7.92
N PRO A 30 -2.02 3.15 -8.49
CA PRO A 30 -1.04 2.41 -7.71
C PRO A 30 -0.03 3.29 -6.97
N ASP A 31 0.39 4.42 -7.56
CA ASP A 31 1.36 5.33 -6.96
C ASP A 31 0.81 6.00 -5.68
N ARG A 32 -0.48 6.32 -5.67
CA ARG A 32 -1.17 6.93 -4.53
C ARG A 32 -1.25 5.97 -3.35
N HIS A 33 -1.63 4.72 -3.63
CA HIS A 33 -1.61 3.64 -2.65
C HIS A 33 -0.20 3.39 -2.10
N LEU A 34 0.83 3.38 -2.96
CA LEU A 34 2.21 3.20 -2.52
C LEU A 34 2.68 4.34 -1.58
N GLN A 35 2.37 5.59 -1.93
CA GLN A 35 2.69 6.75 -1.11
C GLN A 35 1.94 6.74 0.23
N LEU A 36 0.65 6.40 0.22
CA LEU A 36 -0.17 6.35 1.41
C LEU A 36 0.26 5.21 2.35
N GLY A 37 0.60 4.04 1.82
CA GLY A 37 1.19 2.94 2.58
C GLY A 37 2.50 3.35 3.25
N ASN A 38 3.40 4.04 2.54
CA ASN A 38 4.64 4.58 3.12
C ASN A 38 4.36 5.58 4.25
N TRP A 39 3.36 6.44 4.09
CA TRP A 39 2.94 7.37 5.12
C TRP A 39 2.43 6.65 6.37
N TYR A 40 1.59 5.62 6.22
CA TYR A 40 1.11 4.80 7.33
C TYR A 40 2.26 4.08 8.06
N VAL A 41 3.27 3.56 7.33
CA VAL A 41 4.48 2.99 7.93
C VAL A 41 5.22 4.01 8.80
N GLN A 42 5.38 5.25 8.32
CA GLN A 42 6.01 6.32 9.09
C GLN A 42 5.23 6.67 10.36
N LYS A 43 3.90 6.50 10.36
CA LYS A 43 3.04 6.69 11.53
C LYS A 43 2.95 5.47 12.44
N GLY A 44 3.55 4.34 12.07
CA GLY A 44 3.46 3.08 12.81
C GLY A 44 2.08 2.40 12.68
N ILE A 45 1.26 2.85 11.74
CA ILE A 45 -0.09 2.36 11.50
C ILE A 45 0.01 1.19 10.51
N LEU A 46 0.43 0.03 11.02
CA LEU A 46 0.92 -1.05 10.17
C LEU A 46 -0.18 -1.81 9.41
N ASP A 47 -1.40 -1.91 9.95
CA ASP A 47 -2.49 -2.65 9.30
C ASP A 47 -2.99 -1.91 8.05
N GLU A 48 -3.15 -0.60 8.15
CA GLU A 48 -3.52 0.26 7.04
C GLU A 48 -2.42 0.29 5.99
N ALA A 49 -1.14 0.31 6.40
CA ALA A 49 -0.03 0.16 5.45
C ALA A 49 -0.11 -1.15 4.64
N VAL A 50 -0.48 -2.27 5.29
CA VAL A 50 -0.68 -3.55 4.58
C VAL A 50 -1.80 -3.42 3.55
N LEU A 51 -2.93 -2.81 3.90
CA LEU A 51 -4.04 -2.62 2.97
C LEU A 51 -3.60 -1.83 1.74
N GLU A 52 -2.95 -0.68 1.94
CA GLU A 52 -2.51 0.18 0.83
C GLU A 52 -1.50 -0.52 -0.10
N PHE A 53 -0.51 -1.23 0.44
CA PHE A 53 0.44 -1.95 -0.42
C PHE A 53 -0.20 -3.13 -1.16
N ARG A 54 -1.23 -3.78 -0.58
CA ARG A 54 -1.99 -4.82 -1.29
C ARG A 54 -2.83 -4.24 -2.42
N GLU A 55 -3.32 -3.00 -2.30
CA GLU A 55 -4.00 -2.32 -3.39
C GLU A 55 -3.06 -2.03 -4.57
N VAL A 56 -1.79 -1.68 -4.33
CA VAL A 56 -0.78 -1.58 -5.41
C VAL A 56 -0.68 -2.90 -6.19
N ILE A 57 -0.61 -4.02 -5.48
CA ILE A 57 -0.53 -5.36 -6.09
C ILE A 57 -1.82 -5.72 -6.82
N ARG A 58 -2.99 -5.31 -6.30
CA ARG A 58 -4.29 -5.53 -6.95
C ARG A 58 -4.40 -4.73 -8.25
N LEU A 59 -3.96 -3.48 -8.23
CA LEU A 59 -4.05 -2.56 -9.36
C LEU A 59 -2.99 -2.83 -10.45
N ILE A 60 -1.86 -3.45 -10.10
CA ILE A 60 -0.82 -3.89 -11.05
C ILE A 60 -0.71 -5.43 -11.04
N PRO A 61 -1.63 -6.17 -11.69
CA PRO A 61 -1.53 -7.62 -11.74
C PRO A 61 -0.40 -8.08 -12.67
N LEU A 62 0.39 -9.06 -12.23
CA LEU A 62 1.49 -9.65 -13.00
C LEU A 62 1.11 -10.21 -14.38
N THR A 63 -0.18 -10.46 -14.61
CA THR A 63 -0.70 -10.95 -15.89
C THR A 63 -0.88 -9.85 -16.94
N HIS A 64 -0.68 -8.57 -16.59
CA HIS A 64 -0.82 -7.48 -17.55
C HIS A 64 0.32 -7.55 -18.57
N LYS A 65 -0.06 -7.81 -19.83
CA LYS A 65 0.88 -7.87 -20.96
C LYS A 65 1.58 -6.53 -21.25
N ASP A 66 1.04 -5.44 -20.72
CA ASP A 66 1.49 -4.07 -20.99
C ASP A 66 1.89 -3.29 -19.71
N ILE A 67 2.44 -3.98 -18.69
CA ILE A 67 2.98 -3.30 -17.50
C ILE A 67 4.10 -2.35 -17.91
N SER A 68 3.98 -1.07 -17.56
CA SER A 68 5.06 -0.10 -17.71
C SER A 68 6.22 -0.41 -16.77
N LYS A 69 7.42 0.08 -17.10
CA LYS A 69 8.62 -0.09 -16.26
C LYS A 69 8.40 0.49 -14.85
N GLU A 70 7.67 1.60 -14.78
CA GLU A 70 7.33 2.31 -13.55
C GLU A 70 6.39 1.47 -12.68
N GLU A 71 5.34 0.89 -13.27
CA GLU A 71 4.44 -0.03 -12.58
C GLU A 71 5.15 -1.30 -12.10
N PHE A 72 6.00 -1.89 -12.94
CA PHE A 72 6.80 -3.06 -12.55
C PHE A 72 7.69 -2.75 -11.34
N LYS A 73 8.30 -1.56 -11.32
CA LYS A 73 9.08 -1.07 -10.19
C LYS A 73 8.21 -0.86 -8.94
N MET A 74 7.05 -0.20 -9.09
CA MET A 74 6.11 0.01 -7.98
C MET A 74 5.63 -1.31 -7.37
N LEU A 75 5.33 -2.30 -8.21
CA LEU A 75 4.92 -3.62 -7.77
C LEU A 75 6.00 -4.29 -6.90
N GLY A 76 7.25 -4.30 -7.36
CA GLY A 76 8.35 -4.85 -6.56
C GLY A 76 8.61 -4.05 -5.28
N THR A 77 8.44 -2.72 -5.31
CA THR A 77 8.53 -1.88 -4.10
C THR A 77 7.40 -2.16 -3.11
N ALA A 78 6.17 -2.41 -3.57
CA ALA A 78 5.05 -2.77 -2.72
C ALA A 78 5.30 -4.12 -2.00
N HIS A 79 5.79 -5.13 -2.73
CA HIS A 79 6.21 -6.40 -2.13
C HIS A 79 7.35 -6.22 -1.10
N TYR A 80 8.36 -5.41 -1.42
CA TYR A 80 9.46 -5.12 -0.49
C TYR A 80 8.94 -4.46 0.80
N ASN A 81 8.06 -3.47 0.68
CA ASN A 81 7.48 -2.77 1.82
C ASN A 81 6.57 -3.67 2.65
N LEU A 82 5.76 -4.55 2.03
CA LEU A 82 4.97 -5.55 2.75
C LEU A 82 5.88 -6.49 3.55
N ALA A 83 7.00 -6.93 2.99
CA ALA A 83 7.96 -7.76 3.72
C ALA A 83 8.49 -7.06 4.98
N LEU A 84 8.81 -5.77 4.88
CA LEU A 84 9.22 -4.96 6.03
C LEU A 84 8.11 -4.79 7.07
N VAL A 85 6.87 -4.54 6.62
CA VAL A 85 5.72 -4.38 7.52
C VAL A 85 5.39 -5.69 8.23
N TYR A 86 5.35 -6.81 7.52
CA TYR A 86 5.14 -8.13 8.13
C TYR A 86 6.27 -8.52 9.07
N THR A 87 7.52 -8.16 8.75
CA THR A 87 8.67 -8.30 9.68
C THR A 87 8.43 -7.52 10.97
N LYS A 88 7.98 -6.26 10.89
CA LYS A 88 7.64 -5.44 12.07
C LYS A 88 6.49 -6.04 12.90
N LYS A 89 5.54 -6.72 12.25
CA LYS A 89 4.43 -7.43 12.92
C LYS A 89 4.83 -8.82 13.45
N GLY A 90 6.03 -9.32 13.16
CA GLY A 90 6.48 -10.67 13.53
C GLY A 90 5.83 -11.78 12.70
N TRP A 91 5.26 -11.46 11.55
CA TRP A 91 4.58 -12.40 10.66
C TRP A 91 5.56 -12.95 9.63
N TRP A 92 6.50 -13.78 10.10
CA TRP A 92 7.67 -14.23 9.34
C TRP A 92 7.33 -14.96 8.04
N ASP A 93 6.38 -15.89 8.08
CA ASP A 93 5.94 -16.65 6.90
C ASP A 93 5.50 -15.71 5.74
N PHE A 94 4.71 -14.68 6.08
CA PHE A 94 4.25 -13.67 5.13
C PHE A 94 5.38 -12.74 4.69
N ALA A 95 6.24 -12.32 5.63
CA ALA A 95 7.38 -11.47 5.33
C ALA A 95 8.32 -12.13 4.33
N LEU A 96 8.62 -13.42 4.50
CA LEU A 96 9.49 -14.18 3.62
C LEU A 96 8.91 -14.28 2.21
N LYS A 97 7.61 -14.60 2.12
CA LYS A 97 6.91 -14.67 0.84
C LYS A 97 7.02 -13.35 0.07
N GLU A 98 6.73 -12.24 0.72
CA GLU A 98 6.77 -10.92 0.05
C GLU A 98 8.20 -10.47 -0.28
N ALA A 99 9.19 -10.81 0.56
CA ALA A 99 10.59 -10.56 0.25
C ALA A 99 11.02 -11.33 -1.00
N GLN A 100 10.63 -12.59 -1.12
CA GLN A 100 10.92 -13.42 -2.28
C GLN A 100 10.27 -12.88 -3.55
N ASN A 101 9.00 -12.43 -3.47
CA ASN A 101 8.32 -11.75 -4.58
C ASN A 101 9.07 -10.48 -5.00
N SER A 102 9.49 -9.65 -4.03
CA SER A 102 10.22 -8.43 -4.31
C SER A 102 11.56 -8.69 -5.02
N PHE A 103 12.29 -9.73 -4.61
CA PHE A 103 13.54 -10.14 -5.26
C PHE A 103 13.31 -10.69 -6.68
N ASN A 104 12.25 -11.47 -6.88
CA ASN A 104 11.91 -12.00 -8.20
C ASN A 104 11.60 -10.88 -9.20
N LEU A 105 11.04 -9.76 -8.74
CA LEU A 105 10.75 -8.58 -9.56
C LEU A 105 11.99 -7.69 -9.73
N GLN A 106 12.71 -7.43 -8.65
CA GLN A 106 13.87 -6.54 -8.64
C GLN A 106 15.06 -7.22 -7.95
N PRO A 107 15.82 -8.05 -8.68
CA PRO A 107 16.91 -8.82 -8.09
C PRO A 107 18.14 -7.91 -7.87
N THR A 108 18.13 -7.18 -6.77
CA THR A 108 19.28 -6.39 -6.30
C THR A 108 19.86 -6.98 -5.02
N ALA A 109 21.10 -6.61 -4.68
CA ALA A 109 21.75 -7.05 -3.44
C ALA A 109 20.86 -6.78 -2.21
N GLY A 110 20.24 -5.60 -2.11
CA GLY A 110 19.36 -5.28 -0.99
C GLY A 110 18.10 -6.15 -0.88
N HIS A 111 17.53 -6.59 -2.01
CA HIS A 111 16.41 -7.52 -2.00
C HIS A 111 16.84 -8.94 -1.61
N TYR A 112 18.02 -9.36 -2.09
CA TYR A 112 18.62 -10.62 -1.69
C TYR A 112 18.91 -10.65 -0.17
N ASP A 113 19.53 -9.60 0.35
CA ASP A 113 19.86 -9.47 1.77
C ASP A 113 18.59 -9.52 2.63
N LEU A 114 17.52 -8.83 2.22
CA LEU A 114 16.23 -8.88 2.93
C LEU A 114 15.70 -10.32 3.03
N VAL A 115 15.72 -11.08 1.93
CA VAL A 115 15.31 -12.49 1.92
C VAL A 115 16.15 -13.32 2.90
N GLN A 116 17.48 -13.19 2.87
CA GLN A 116 18.37 -13.96 3.74
C GLN A 116 18.18 -13.60 5.22
N LEU A 117 18.01 -12.31 5.52
CA LEU A 117 17.78 -11.83 6.89
C LEU A 117 16.49 -12.41 7.47
N ILE A 118 15.41 -12.43 6.69
CA ILE A 118 14.13 -12.97 7.14
C ILE A 118 14.22 -14.49 7.32
N LYS A 119 14.83 -15.24 6.38
CA LYS A 119 15.05 -16.69 6.53
C LYS A 119 15.83 -17.04 7.79
N LYS A 120 16.95 -16.36 8.01
CA LYS A 120 17.77 -16.55 9.21
C LYS A 120 16.98 -16.27 10.49
N ARG A 121 16.09 -15.27 10.48
CA ARG A 121 15.25 -14.94 11.64
C ARG A 121 14.17 -15.99 11.89
N GLU A 122 13.57 -16.52 10.83
CA GLU A 122 12.57 -17.60 10.89
C GLU A 122 13.18 -18.89 11.49
N GLU A 123 14.38 -19.28 11.04
CA GLU A 123 15.13 -20.44 11.56
C GLU A 123 15.45 -20.32 13.06
N LEU A 124 15.68 -19.09 13.55
CA LEU A 124 15.97 -18.81 14.96
C LEU A 124 14.71 -18.71 15.84
N SER A 125 13.51 -18.71 15.24
CA SER A 125 12.27 -18.66 16.00
C SER A 125 12.00 -20.06 16.58
N PRO A 126 11.63 -20.20 17.87
CA PRO A 126 11.30 -21.50 18.43
C PRO A 126 10.19 -22.13 17.59
N GLN A 127 10.46 -23.34 17.07
CA GLN A 127 9.57 -24.02 16.13
C GLN A 127 8.14 -24.03 16.71
N LYS A 128 7.16 -23.59 15.91
CA LYS A 128 5.75 -23.81 16.22
C LYS A 128 5.60 -25.32 16.49
N PRO A 129 4.95 -25.74 17.59
CA PRO A 129 4.65 -27.15 17.79
C PRO A 129 3.97 -27.69 16.54
N GLN A 130 4.51 -28.76 15.96
CA GLN A 130 3.81 -29.48 14.90
C GLN A 130 2.53 -30.05 15.53
N SER A 131 1.38 -29.50 15.16
CA SER A 131 0.05 -29.99 15.53
C SER A 131 -0.32 -31.19 14.67
#